data_AF-A0A0E9LST3-F1
#
_entry.id   AF-A0A0E9LST3-F1
#
_cell.length_a   1.000
_cell.length_b   1.000
_cell.length_c   1.000
_cell.angle_alpha   90.00
_cell.angle_beta   90.00
_cell.angle_gamma   90.00
#
_symmetry.space_group_name_H-M   'P 1'
#
loop_
_entity.id
_entity.type
_entity.pdbx_description
1 polymer ?
#
loop_
_entity_poly.entity_id
_entity_poly.type
_entity_poly.pdbx_seq_one_letter_code
_entity_poly.pdbx_strand_id
1 'polypeptide(L)'
;MAQKTNKKRAVVQKGRDAALKRQHKVTVLLNDKELEAIEVYCKKYKVKSKAGFLREATLRTVMDQFLEDYPTLFHKQELDSLVVRHVP
;
A
#
# COMPACT_ATOMS: atom_id res chain seq x y z
N MET A 1 13.38 16.58 35.96
CA MET A 1 14.23 16.27 34.79
C MET A 1 13.56 15.35 33.75
N ALA A 2 12.23 15.39 33.54
CA ALA A 2 11.53 14.40 32.67
C ALA A 2 10.84 14.99 31.41
N GLN A 3 10.89 16.30 31.18
CA GLN A 3 10.11 16.96 30.10
C GLN A 3 10.86 17.06 28.75
N LYS A 4 12.16 16.73 28.69
CA LYS A 4 12.98 16.91 27.48
C LYS A 4 12.83 15.81 26.42
N THR A 5 12.34 14.63 26.79
CA THR A 5 12.19 13.47 25.87
C THR A 5 10.97 13.59 24.96
N ASN A 6 9.88 14.20 25.43
CA ASN A 6 8.62 14.29 24.67
C ASN A 6 8.67 15.33 23.54
N LYS A 7 9.39 16.44 23.74
CA LYS A 7 9.57 17.50 22.73
C LYS A 7 10.38 17.03 21.51
N LYS A 8 11.38 16.17 21.71
CA LYS A 8 12.17 15.58 20.60
C LYS A 8 11.33 14.64 19.72
N ARG A 9 10.48 13.79 20.30
CA ARG A 9 9.57 12.91 19.56
C ARG A 9 8.60 13.69 18.66
N ALA A 10 7.98 14.74 19.18
CA ALA A 10 7.06 15.58 18.41
C ALA A 10 7.71 16.28 17.20
N VAL A 11 8.97 16.72 17.32
CA VAL A 11 9.71 17.37 16.21
C VAL A 11 10.08 16.36 15.12
N VAL A 12 10.52 15.15 15.51
CA VAL A 12 10.84 14.07 14.57
C VAL A 12 9.59 13.59 13.84
N GLN A 13 8.45 13.49 14.54
CA GLN A 13 7.17 13.15 13.93
C GLN A 13 6.76 14.19 12.87
N LYS A 14 6.88 15.48 13.20
CA LYS A 14 6.54 16.59 12.29
C LYS A 14 7.34 16.58 10.99
N GLY A 15 8.61 16.17 11.04
CA GLY A 15 9.45 16.00 9.84
C GLY A 15 9.02 14.83 8.97
N ARG A 16 8.64 13.70 9.58
CA ARG A 16 8.15 12.51 8.86
C ARG A 16 6.79 12.79 8.19
N ASP A 17 5.91 13.49 8.87
CA ASP A 17 4.58 13.86 8.36
C ASP A 17 4.68 14.83 7.16
N ALA A 18 5.71 15.68 7.14
CA ALA A 18 5.98 16.56 6.00
C ALA A 18 6.39 15.76 4.74
N ALA A 19 7.22 14.71 4.90
CA ALA A 19 7.65 13.85 3.80
C ALA A 19 6.51 12.98 3.23
N LEU A 20 5.52 12.62 4.06
CA LEU A 20 4.36 11.83 3.65
C LEU A 20 3.19 12.68 3.15
N LYS A 21 3.37 14.01 3.09
CA LYS A 21 2.33 14.92 2.62
C LYS A 21 2.08 14.67 1.13
N ARG A 22 0.81 14.44 0.80
CA ARG A 22 0.36 14.24 -0.59
C ARG A 22 0.38 15.58 -1.32
N GLN A 23 1.22 15.71 -2.35
CA GLN A 23 1.38 16.95 -3.12
C GLN A 23 0.94 16.84 -4.58
N HIS A 24 0.90 15.63 -5.13
CA HIS A 24 0.58 15.39 -6.54
C HIS A 24 -0.91 15.14 -6.74
N LYS A 25 -1.52 15.80 -7.74
CA LYS A 25 -2.92 15.61 -8.13
C LYS A 25 -3.01 14.52 -9.19
N VAL A 26 -3.99 13.62 -9.03
CA VAL A 26 -4.37 12.62 -10.02
C VAL A 26 -5.84 12.82 -10.35
N THR A 27 -6.20 12.77 -11.64
CA THR A 27 -7.59 12.86 -12.12
C THR A 27 -7.83 11.69 -13.06
N VAL A 28 -8.96 10.99 -12.88
CA VAL A 28 -9.36 9.86 -13.71
C VAL A 28 -10.80 10.12 -14.16
N LEU A 29 -11.06 9.89 -15.44
CA LEU A 29 -12.41 9.94 -16.00
C LEU A 29 -12.98 8.53 -16.00
N LEU A 30 -14.25 8.42 -15.63
CA LEU A 30 -15.00 7.17 -15.55
C LEU A 30 -16.27 7.31 -16.36
N ASN A 31 -16.70 6.22 -16.99
CA ASN A 31 -18.05 6.16 -17.56
C ASN A 31 -19.10 5.93 -16.45
N ASP A 32 -20.37 6.02 -16.82
CA ASP A 32 -21.48 5.92 -15.87
C ASP A 32 -21.50 4.58 -15.11
N LYS A 33 -21.20 3.47 -15.80
CA LYS A 33 -21.20 2.13 -15.21
C LYS A 33 -20.04 1.93 -14.23
N GLU A 34 -18.86 2.44 -14.57
CA GLU A 34 -17.67 2.40 -13.71
C GLU A 34 -17.90 3.21 -12.44
N LEU A 35 -18.49 4.41 -12.59
CA LEU A 35 -18.84 5.24 -11.46
C LEU A 35 -19.86 4.54 -10.56
N GLU A 36 -20.95 4.03 -11.13
CA GLU A 36 -21.99 3.29 -10.40
C GLU A 36 -21.40 2.11 -9.62
N ALA A 37 -20.55 1.30 -10.25
CA ALA A 37 -19.90 0.17 -9.61
C ALA A 37 -19.08 0.59 -8.38
N ILE A 38 -18.31 1.68 -8.49
CA ILE A 38 -17.53 2.22 -7.36
C ILE A 38 -18.46 2.74 -6.26
N GLU A 39 -19.56 3.40 -6.62
CA GLU A 39 -20.52 3.88 -5.63
C GLU A 39 -21.19 2.76 -4.86
N VAL A 40 -21.64 1.72 -5.55
CA VAL A 40 -22.25 0.53 -4.95
C VAL A 40 -21.24 -0.16 -4.03
N TYR A 41 -19.99 -0.32 -4.47
CA TYR A 41 -18.92 -0.85 -3.65
C TYR A 41 -18.71 -0.02 -2.37
N CYS A 42 -18.55 1.31 -2.51
CA CYS A 42 -18.34 2.18 -1.37
C CYS A 42 -19.50 2.15 -0.37
N LYS A 43 -20.75 2.08 -0.85
CA LYS A 43 -21.96 1.95 -0.01
C LYS A 43 -21.95 0.60 0.72
N LYS A 44 -21.71 -0.51 0.01
CA LYS A 44 -21.74 -1.87 0.56
C LYS A 44 -20.70 -2.07 1.68
N TYR A 45 -19.48 -1.57 1.47
CA TYR A 45 -18.36 -1.76 2.41
C TYR A 45 -18.11 -0.56 3.33
N LYS A 46 -19.02 0.42 3.36
CA LYS A 46 -18.95 1.62 4.22
C LYS A 46 -17.64 2.40 4.07
N VAL A 47 -17.17 2.51 2.82
CA VAL A 47 -15.94 3.23 2.50
C VAL A 47 -16.18 4.74 2.67
N LYS A 48 -15.40 5.37 3.54
CA LYS A 48 -15.54 6.81 3.88
C LYS A 48 -15.11 7.75 2.75
N SER A 49 -14.21 7.32 1.87
CA SER A 49 -13.64 8.16 0.81
C SER A 49 -13.40 7.37 -0.46
N LYS A 50 -14.07 7.76 -1.56
CA LYS A 50 -13.88 7.18 -2.89
C LYS A 50 -12.43 7.34 -3.37
N ALA A 51 -11.88 8.55 -3.23
CA ALA A 51 -10.49 8.84 -3.59
C ALA A 51 -9.48 8.05 -2.73
N GLY A 52 -9.79 7.85 -1.44
CA GLY A 52 -8.99 7.01 -0.55
C GLY A 52 -8.93 5.57 -1.04
N PHE A 53 -10.10 5.00 -1.36
CA PHE A 53 -10.21 3.65 -1.91
C PHE A 53 -9.48 3.49 -3.24
N LEU A 54 -9.72 4.38 -4.20
CA LEU A 54 -9.04 4.32 -5.51
C LEU A 54 -7.51 4.32 -5.34
N ARG A 55 -7.00 5.26 -4.53
CA ARG A 55 -5.55 5.34 -4.27
C ARG A 55 -5.00 4.08 -3.62
N GLU A 56 -5.71 3.52 -2.64
CA GLU A 56 -5.28 2.32 -1.93
C GLU A 56 -5.31 1.08 -2.84
N ALA A 57 -6.38 0.89 -3.60
CA ALA A 57 -6.50 -0.23 -4.53
C ALA A 57 -5.40 -0.18 -5.61
N THR A 58 -5.15 0.99 -6.20
CA THR A 58 -4.06 1.17 -7.16
C THR A 58 -2.69 0.90 -6.52
N LEU A 59 -2.40 1.49 -5.35
CA LEU A 59 -1.11 1.30 -4.69
C LEU A 59 -0.89 -0.15 -4.29
N ARG A 60 -1.92 -0.86 -3.82
CA ARG A 60 -1.81 -2.27 -3.48
C ARG A 60 -1.40 -3.09 -4.69
N THR A 61 -2.05 -2.87 -5.83
CA THR A 61 -1.70 -3.56 -7.09
C THR A 61 -0.25 -3.29 -7.50
N VAL A 62 0.21 -2.05 -7.42
CA VAL A 62 1.61 -1.69 -7.76
C VAL A 62 2.60 -2.37 -6.82
N MET A 63 2.32 -2.38 -5.52
CA MET A 63 3.22 -2.98 -4.53
C MET A 63 3.26 -4.50 -4.64
N ASP A 64 2.11 -5.14 -4.88
CA ASP A 64 2.03 -6.59 -5.08
C ASP A 64 2.86 -6.99 -6.31
N GLN A 65 2.74 -6.26 -7.42
CA GLN A 65 3.57 -6.47 -8.61
C GLN A 65 5.07 -6.30 -8.33
N PHE A 66 5.47 -5.26 -7.60
CA PHE A 66 6.87 -5.04 -7.24
C PHE A 66 7.44 -6.13 -6.34
N LEU A 67 6.61 -6.75 -5.50
CA LEU A 67 7.01 -7.88 -4.67
C LEU A 67 7.18 -9.15 -5.52
N GLU A 68 6.31 -9.37 -6.50
CA GLU A 68 6.42 -10.49 -7.43
C GLU A 68 7.66 -10.38 -8.34
N ASP A 69 7.93 -9.17 -8.84
CA ASP A 69 9.08 -8.89 -9.72
C ASP A 69 10.38 -8.66 -8.94
N TYR A 70 10.36 -8.73 -7.60
CA TYR A 70 11.54 -8.48 -6.81
C TYR A 70 12.63 -9.51 -7.15
N PRO A 71 13.83 -9.09 -7.57
CA PRO A 71 14.88 -10.01 -7.96
C PRO A 71 15.30 -10.83 -6.75
N THR A 72 14.99 -12.12 -6.81
CA THR A 72 15.36 -13.10 -5.79
C THR A 72 16.56 -13.91 -6.30
N LEU A 73 17.36 -14.42 -5.37
CA LEU A 73 18.56 -15.18 -5.70
C LEU A 73 18.24 -16.45 -6.51
N PHE A 74 17.06 -17.03 -6.30
CA PHE A 74 16.55 -18.20 -6.99
C PHE A 74 15.12 -17.93 -7.42
N HIS A 75 14.79 -18.30 -8.66
CA HIS A 75 13.41 -18.27 -9.11
C HIS A 75 12.56 -19.27 -8.32
N LYS A 76 11.26 -19.02 -8.22
CA LYS A 76 10.32 -19.92 -7.54
C LYS A 76 10.41 -21.37 -8.06
N GLN A 77 10.59 -21.52 -9.36
CA GLN A 77 10.76 -22.82 -10.02
C GLN A 77 12.02 -23.57 -9.55
N GLU A 78 13.10 -22.85 -9.29
CA GLU A 78 14.35 -23.43 -8.78
C GLU A 78 14.17 -23.89 -7.33
N LEU A 79 13.50 -23.09 -6.50
CA LEU A 79 13.21 -23.45 -5.10
C LEU A 79 12.30 -24.68 -4.99
N ASP A 80 11.26 -24.77 -5.82
CA ASP A 80 10.33 -25.91 -5.82
C ASP A 80 11.02 -27.24 -6.19
N SER A 81 12.15 -27.16 -6.92
CA SER A 81 12.96 -28.33 -7.26
C SER A 81 13.86 -28.82 -6.11
N LEU A 82 14.02 -28.01 -5.06
CA LEU A 82 14.83 -28.36 -3.88
C LEU A 82 14.06 -29.32 -2.97
N VAL A 83 14.19 -30.61 -3.22
CA VAL A 83 13.70 -31.65 -2.32
C VAL A 83 14.60 -31.71 -1.07
N VAL A 84 14.14 -31.16 0.05
CA VAL A 84 14.79 -31.40 1.35
C VAL A 84 14.42 -32.82 1.79
N ARG A 85 15.33 -33.77 1.58
CA ARG A 85 15.18 -35.09 2.17
C ARG A 85 15.23 -34.93 3.69
N HIS A 86 14.09 -35.08 4.35
CA HIS A 86 14.06 -35.18 5.79
C HIS A 86 14.68 -36.53 6.16
N VAL A 87 15.90 -36.48 6.69
CA VAL A 87 16.55 -37.66 7.25
C VAL A 87 16.01 -37.83 8.68
N PRO A 88 15.39 -38.97 9.01
CA PRO A 88 14.81 -39.22 10.34
C PRO A 88 15.87 -39.33 11.45
#